data_AF-A0A7K4D8E4-F1
#
_entry.id   AF-A0A7K4D8E4-F1
#
_cell.length_a   1.000
_cell.length_b   1.000
_cell.length_c   1.000
_cell.angle_alpha   90.00
_cell.angle_beta   90.00
_cell.angle_gamma   90.00
#
_symmetry.space_group_name_H-M   'P 1'
#
loop_
_entity.id
_entity.type
_entity.pdbx_description
1 polymer ?
#
loop_
_entity_poly.entity_id
_entity_poly.type
_entity_poly.pdbx_seq_one_letter_code
_entity_poly.pdbx_strand_id
1 'polypeptide(L)'
;VNGIGERTGIVDLSTFVTATHVLDNENLKYDLKMLKSISAFVEKITGIYIYPLMPIMGDNAFTHKSGVHTDGVLKNPSTYEPFSPEMVGRERKIIVDKFAGRRAVMSKLEQYGIKATDEDLLRIIQEIKKVGDERKIVHDTDILDIAEKVLGFKAVTIPSGVDAVLFLRLEAHIYTTSVSRKIKNMKGVQKLYEMSGDEDIAIYASLKNVAELNNLIEDIRSIPGVLATSTRVVLKKYGEDNGNSC
;
A
#
# COMPACT_ATOMS: atom_id res chain seq x y z
N VAL A 1 4.40 -28.49 1.05
CA VAL A 1 4.90 -27.10 1.11
C VAL A 1 4.77 -26.60 2.54
N ASN A 2 5.54 -25.58 2.92
CA ASN A 2 5.56 -24.95 4.26
C ASN A 2 5.95 -25.90 5.42
N GLY A 3 6.38 -27.12 5.13
CA GLY A 3 6.79 -28.12 6.13
C GLY A 3 5.72 -28.48 7.17
N ILE A 4 4.44 -28.21 6.94
CA ILE A 4 3.38 -28.43 7.97
C ILE A 4 3.22 -29.92 8.26
N GLY A 5 3.19 -30.28 9.55
CA GLY A 5 3.01 -31.62 10.06
C GLY A 5 3.08 -31.67 11.59
N GLU A 6 3.05 -32.84 12.18
CA GLU A 6 3.15 -32.99 13.64
C GLU A 6 4.51 -32.52 14.20
N ARG A 7 4.51 -31.96 15.42
CA ARG A 7 5.70 -31.52 16.17
C ARG A 7 6.55 -30.50 15.39
N THR A 8 7.60 -30.95 14.72
CA THR A 8 8.53 -30.14 13.95
C THR A 8 8.13 -30.02 12.48
N GLY A 9 7.09 -30.75 12.05
CA GLY A 9 6.65 -30.76 10.67
C GLY A 9 7.19 -31.93 9.84
N ILE A 10 6.83 -31.92 8.55
CA ILE A 10 7.37 -32.85 7.53
C ILE A 10 8.40 -32.14 6.65
N VAL A 11 9.07 -32.89 5.77
CA VAL A 11 9.97 -32.32 4.77
C VAL A 11 9.23 -31.29 3.93
N ASP A 12 9.78 -30.07 3.87
CA ASP A 12 9.18 -29.02 3.07
C ASP A 12 9.40 -29.28 1.58
N LEU A 13 8.31 -29.59 0.88
CA LEU A 13 8.30 -29.77 -0.56
C LEU A 13 8.94 -28.59 -1.30
N SER A 14 8.69 -27.33 -0.91
CA SER A 14 9.27 -26.17 -1.60
C SER A 14 10.79 -26.18 -1.57
N THR A 15 11.37 -26.48 -0.41
CA THR A 15 12.83 -26.54 -0.27
C THR A 15 13.40 -27.76 -1.01
N PHE A 16 12.78 -28.93 -0.86
CA PHE A 16 13.23 -30.17 -1.47
C PHE A 16 13.26 -30.08 -3.01
N VAL A 17 12.13 -29.73 -3.63
CA VAL A 17 12.05 -29.68 -5.11
C VAL A 17 12.92 -28.58 -5.70
N THR A 18 13.07 -27.45 -5.00
CA THR A 18 13.96 -26.37 -5.46
C THR A 18 15.42 -26.80 -5.39
N ALA A 19 15.83 -27.45 -4.30
CA ALA A 19 17.19 -27.95 -4.14
C ALA A 19 17.54 -28.99 -5.21
N THR A 20 16.68 -29.98 -5.44
CA THR A 20 16.89 -31.00 -6.48
C THR A 20 16.94 -30.38 -7.88
N HIS A 21 16.06 -29.42 -8.18
CA HIS A 21 16.09 -28.74 -9.48
C HIS A 21 17.38 -27.93 -9.70
N VAL A 22 17.85 -27.22 -8.67
CA VAL A 22 19.03 -26.33 -8.79
C VAL A 22 20.35 -27.10 -8.74
N LEU A 23 20.46 -28.13 -7.90
CA LEU A 23 21.71 -28.85 -7.66
C LEU A 23 21.90 -30.03 -8.62
N ASP A 24 20.85 -30.81 -8.85
CA ASP A 24 20.94 -32.05 -9.64
C ASP A 24 20.53 -31.83 -11.10
N ASN A 25 20.10 -30.60 -11.44
CA ASN A 25 19.61 -30.20 -12.77
C ASN A 25 18.52 -31.15 -13.30
N GLU A 26 17.73 -31.72 -12.39
CA GLU A 26 16.65 -32.62 -12.74
C GLU A 26 15.45 -31.85 -13.26
N ASN A 27 14.93 -32.30 -14.41
CA ASN A 27 13.64 -31.87 -14.92
C ASN A 27 12.51 -32.53 -14.12
N LEU A 28 12.24 -31.96 -12.95
CA LEU A 28 11.10 -32.35 -12.15
C LEU A 28 9.80 -31.98 -12.89
N LYS A 29 8.77 -32.84 -12.76
CA LYS A 29 7.44 -32.62 -13.34
C LYS A 29 6.63 -31.47 -12.69
N TYR A 30 7.22 -30.75 -11.76
CA TYR A 30 6.54 -29.73 -10.96
C TYR A 30 6.75 -28.35 -11.57
N ASP A 31 5.72 -27.52 -11.57
CA ASP A 31 5.87 -26.09 -11.87
C ASP A 31 6.30 -25.36 -10.58
N LEU A 32 7.60 -25.08 -10.48
CA LEU A 32 8.17 -24.40 -9.32
C LEU A 32 7.63 -22.98 -9.15
N LYS A 33 7.13 -22.33 -10.22
CA LYS A 33 6.54 -20.99 -10.14
C LYS A 33 5.27 -20.94 -9.28
N MET A 34 4.61 -22.08 -9.12
CA MET A 34 3.42 -22.18 -8.27
C MET A 34 3.73 -22.25 -6.78
N LEU A 35 5.00 -22.45 -6.38
CA LEU A 35 5.35 -22.65 -4.97
C LEU A 35 4.89 -21.49 -4.08
N LYS A 36 5.11 -20.23 -4.49
CA LYS A 36 4.69 -19.08 -3.67
C LYS A 36 3.18 -18.97 -3.51
N SER A 37 2.39 -19.22 -4.56
CA SER A 37 0.94 -19.13 -4.49
C SER A 37 0.33 -20.26 -3.66
N ILE A 38 0.85 -21.49 -3.82
CA ILE A 38 0.47 -22.65 -3.00
C ILE A 38 0.85 -22.41 -1.54
N SER A 39 2.04 -21.91 -1.28
CA SER A 39 2.53 -21.59 0.05
C SER A 39 1.62 -20.58 0.77
N ALA A 40 1.26 -19.48 0.09
CA ALA A 40 0.35 -18.47 0.62
C ALA A 40 -1.07 -19.00 0.83
N PHE A 41 -1.55 -19.88 -0.05
CA PHE A 41 -2.84 -20.54 0.10
C PHE A 41 -2.89 -21.42 1.36
N VAL A 42 -1.82 -22.17 1.63
CA VAL A 42 -1.69 -22.99 2.84
C VAL A 42 -1.65 -22.13 4.10
N GLU A 43 -0.90 -21.02 4.13
CA GLU A 43 -0.92 -20.08 5.26
C GLU A 43 -2.34 -19.56 5.52
N LYS A 44 -3.06 -19.17 4.45
CA LYS A 44 -4.43 -18.64 4.54
C LYS A 44 -5.42 -19.65 5.13
N ILE A 45 -5.33 -20.93 4.76
CA ILE A 45 -6.26 -21.96 5.22
C ILE A 45 -5.92 -22.45 6.63
N THR A 46 -4.64 -22.59 6.94
CA THR A 46 -4.19 -23.16 8.22
C THR A 46 -4.07 -22.14 9.34
N GLY A 47 -3.92 -20.85 9.00
CA GLY A 47 -3.57 -19.81 9.97
C GLY A 47 -2.14 -19.92 10.50
N ILE A 48 -1.32 -20.82 9.96
CA ILE A 48 0.08 -20.99 10.33
C ILE A 48 0.94 -20.22 9.33
N TYR A 49 1.58 -19.16 9.82
CA TYR A 49 2.45 -18.31 9.01
C TYR A 49 3.87 -18.89 8.91
N ILE A 50 4.49 -18.70 7.76
CA ILE A 50 5.88 -19.09 7.52
C ILE A 50 6.84 -18.16 8.27
N TYR A 51 7.87 -18.75 8.86
CA TYR A 51 8.96 -17.98 9.45
C TYR A 51 9.68 -17.13 8.38
N PRO A 52 9.91 -15.81 8.58
CA PRO A 52 10.49 -14.95 7.54
C PRO A 52 11.87 -15.38 7.03
N LEU A 53 12.66 -16.10 7.82
CA LEU A 53 13.98 -16.61 7.41
C LEU A 53 13.94 -18.05 6.88
N MET A 54 12.75 -18.63 6.70
CA MET A 54 12.62 -19.97 6.14
C MET A 54 13.21 -19.99 4.71
N PRO A 55 13.97 -21.04 4.34
CA PRO A 55 14.52 -21.16 3.00
C PRO A 55 13.42 -21.07 1.93
N ILE A 56 13.73 -20.41 0.82
CA ILE A 56 12.90 -20.26 -0.39
C ILE A 56 11.59 -19.46 -0.17
N MET A 57 10.71 -19.91 0.73
CA MET A 57 9.38 -19.34 0.96
C MET A 57 9.32 -18.27 2.07
N GLY A 58 10.36 -18.14 2.90
CA GLY A 58 10.44 -17.07 3.90
C GLY A 58 10.56 -15.69 3.25
N ASP A 59 9.93 -14.67 3.82
CA ASP A 59 9.87 -13.33 3.21
C ASP A 59 11.22 -12.64 2.99
N ASN A 60 12.26 -13.09 3.70
CA ASN A 60 13.60 -12.54 3.58
C ASN A 60 14.50 -13.34 2.63
N ALA A 61 14.03 -14.46 2.04
CA ALA A 61 14.86 -15.38 1.25
C ALA A 61 15.53 -14.74 0.02
N PHE A 62 14.90 -13.73 -0.59
CA PHE A 62 15.41 -13.01 -1.77
C PHE A 62 15.45 -11.50 -1.53
N THR A 63 15.69 -11.11 -0.28
CA THR A 63 15.65 -9.72 0.16
C THR A 63 17.08 -9.22 0.41
N HIS A 64 17.46 -8.17 -0.30
CA HIS A 64 18.78 -7.55 -0.21
C HIS A 64 18.68 -6.18 0.43
N LYS A 65 19.39 -6.00 1.54
CA LYS A 65 19.52 -4.71 2.19
C LYS A 65 20.56 -3.86 1.47
N SER A 66 20.28 -2.57 1.30
CA SER A 66 21.14 -1.59 0.65
C SER A 66 22.59 -1.66 1.12
N GLY A 67 23.51 -1.56 0.16
CA GLY A 67 24.96 -1.67 0.39
C GLY A 67 25.64 -2.49 -0.70
N VAL A 68 26.83 -2.99 -0.40
CA VAL A 68 27.68 -3.74 -1.34
C VAL A 68 27.01 -5.01 -1.87
N HIS A 69 26.15 -5.67 -1.08
CA HIS A 69 25.41 -6.84 -1.53
C HIS A 69 24.37 -6.47 -2.61
N THR A 70 23.62 -5.39 -2.39
CA THR A 70 22.63 -4.91 -3.37
C THR A 70 23.30 -4.49 -4.68
N ASP A 71 24.44 -3.78 -4.62
CA ASP A 71 25.18 -3.44 -5.85
C ASP A 71 25.68 -4.68 -6.60
N GLY A 72 26.16 -5.69 -5.87
CA GLY A 72 26.56 -6.98 -6.44
C GLY A 72 25.40 -7.68 -7.16
N VAL A 73 24.25 -7.82 -6.50
CA VAL A 73 23.05 -8.45 -7.09
C VAL A 73 22.50 -7.67 -8.29
N LEU A 74 22.51 -6.33 -8.22
CA LEU A 74 22.06 -5.48 -9.32
C LEU A 74 23.00 -5.51 -10.54
N LYS A 75 24.27 -5.90 -10.37
CA LYS A 75 25.24 -6.07 -11.47
C LYS A 75 25.21 -7.50 -12.00
N ASN A 76 25.23 -8.47 -11.11
CA ASN A 76 25.20 -9.89 -11.43
C ASN A 76 24.45 -10.63 -10.30
N PRO A 77 23.17 -10.99 -10.51
CA PRO A 77 22.35 -11.67 -9.51
C PRO A 77 23.01 -12.93 -8.93
N SER A 78 23.73 -13.69 -9.75
CA SER A 78 24.42 -14.93 -9.35
C SER A 78 25.48 -14.74 -8.26
N THR A 79 25.87 -13.51 -7.94
CA THR A 79 26.83 -13.20 -6.86
C THR A 79 26.28 -13.57 -5.48
N TYR A 80 24.97 -13.39 -5.24
CA TYR A 80 24.34 -13.68 -3.96
C TYR A 80 23.06 -14.52 -4.09
N GLU A 81 22.59 -14.76 -5.30
CA GLU A 81 21.42 -15.57 -5.56
C GLU A 81 21.82 -16.82 -6.35
N PRO A 82 21.78 -18.01 -5.73
CA PRO A 82 22.14 -19.25 -6.41
C PRO A 82 21.25 -19.57 -7.63
N PHE A 83 20.02 -19.04 -7.63
CA PHE A 83 19.05 -19.13 -8.71
C PHE A 83 18.12 -17.91 -8.68
N SER A 84 17.43 -17.65 -9.79
CA SER A 84 16.53 -16.49 -9.90
C SER A 84 15.26 -16.69 -9.04
N PRO A 85 14.81 -15.68 -8.26
CA PRO A 85 13.59 -15.77 -7.46
C PRO A 85 12.34 -16.15 -8.29
N GLU A 86 12.31 -15.70 -9.54
CA GLU A 86 11.19 -15.92 -10.47
C GLU A 86 10.98 -17.40 -10.80
N MET A 87 12.03 -18.24 -10.67
CA MET A 87 11.97 -19.69 -10.80
C MET A 87 10.97 -20.32 -9.83
N VAL A 88 10.84 -19.76 -8.62
CA VAL A 88 9.98 -20.27 -7.53
C VAL A 88 8.76 -19.39 -7.30
N GLY A 89 8.41 -18.55 -8.28
CA GLY A 89 7.26 -17.64 -8.20
C GLY A 89 7.47 -16.49 -7.21
N ARG A 90 8.73 -16.10 -7.00
CA ARG A 90 9.10 -15.00 -6.11
C ARG A 90 9.75 -13.87 -6.88
N GLU A 91 9.89 -12.76 -6.19
CA GLU A 91 10.50 -11.55 -6.70
C GLU A 91 11.63 -11.13 -5.77
N ARG A 92 12.67 -10.57 -6.37
CA ARG A 92 13.77 -9.95 -5.64
C ARG A 92 13.28 -8.68 -4.95
N LYS A 93 13.54 -8.57 -3.65
CA LYS A 93 13.22 -7.36 -2.87
C LYS A 93 14.48 -6.60 -2.52
N ILE A 94 14.48 -5.30 -2.79
CA ILE A 94 15.54 -4.39 -2.36
C ILE A 94 14.99 -3.53 -1.23
N ILE A 95 15.66 -3.58 -0.08
CA ILE A 95 15.40 -2.68 1.05
C ILE A 95 16.36 -1.51 0.93
N VAL A 96 15.79 -0.32 0.85
CA VAL A 96 16.51 0.95 0.83
C VAL A 96 16.57 1.49 2.26
N ASP A 97 17.78 1.74 2.75
CA ASP A 97 18.04 2.44 4.00
C ASP A 97 18.91 3.69 3.79
N LYS A 98 19.35 4.33 4.86
CA LYS A 98 20.18 5.54 4.79
C LYS A 98 21.53 5.36 4.08
N PHE A 99 22.00 4.13 3.93
CA PHE A 99 23.23 3.80 3.21
C PHE A 99 22.95 3.41 1.75
N ALA A 100 21.69 3.53 1.29
CA ALA A 100 21.34 3.23 -0.09
C ALA A 100 22.09 4.14 -1.06
N GLY A 101 22.80 3.47 -1.97
CA GLY A 101 23.40 4.09 -3.13
C GLY A 101 22.37 4.36 -4.22
N ARG A 102 22.79 5.11 -5.23
CA ARG A 102 21.96 5.56 -6.34
C ARG A 102 21.20 4.44 -7.05
N ARG A 103 21.88 3.33 -7.33
CA ARG A 103 21.29 2.16 -8.03
C ARG A 103 20.17 1.51 -7.23
N ALA A 104 20.32 1.42 -5.90
CA ALA A 104 19.31 0.82 -5.04
C ALA A 104 18.02 1.66 -5.00
N VAL A 105 18.16 2.99 -4.86
CA VAL A 105 17.01 3.91 -4.88
C VAL A 105 16.35 3.92 -6.25
N MET A 106 17.12 3.99 -7.34
CA MET A 106 16.58 3.95 -8.71
C MET A 106 15.78 2.67 -8.97
N SER A 107 16.36 1.51 -8.67
CA SER A 107 15.68 0.22 -8.84
C SER A 107 14.40 0.14 -7.99
N LYS A 108 14.40 0.72 -6.79
CA LYS A 108 13.22 0.79 -5.93
C LYS A 108 12.12 1.66 -6.51
N LEU A 109 12.45 2.84 -7.05
CA LEU A 109 11.48 3.72 -7.71
C LEU A 109 10.90 3.08 -8.98
N GLU A 110 11.72 2.37 -9.76
CA GLU A 110 11.28 1.63 -10.95
C GLU A 110 10.27 0.52 -10.61
N GLN A 111 10.42 -0.18 -9.47
CA GLN A 111 9.43 -1.16 -9.00
C GLN A 111 8.05 -0.53 -8.76
N TYR A 112 8.00 0.76 -8.45
CA TYR A 112 6.77 1.53 -8.26
C TYR A 112 6.35 2.31 -9.52
N GLY A 113 7.03 2.13 -10.65
CA GLY A 113 6.74 2.83 -11.89
C GLY A 113 7.11 4.33 -11.87
N ILE A 114 7.91 4.76 -10.91
CA ILE A 114 8.34 6.16 -10.76
C ILE A 114 9.62 6.38 -11.56
N LYS A 115 9.58 7.33 -12.50
CA LYS A 115 10.76 7.80 -13.23
C LYS A 115 11.28 9.06 -12.57
N ALA A 116 12.57 9.09 -12.25
CA ALA A 116 13.26 10.24 -11.68
C ALA A 116 14.46 10.60 -12.55
N THR A 117 14.71 11.90 -12.74
CA THR A 117 15.97 12.33 -13.36
C THR A 117 17.14 12.13 -12.40
N ASP A 118 18.35 12.25 -12.90
CA ASP A 118 19.57 12.16 -12.09
C ASP A 118 19.59 13.18 -10.94
N GLU A 119 19.08 14.38 -11.18
CA GLU A 119 18.99 15.46 -10.20
C GLU A 119 17.91 15.18 -9.15
N ASP A 120 16.75 14.68 -9.59
CA ASP A 120 15.67 14.27 -8.67
C ASP A 120 16.13 13.12 -7.78
N LEU A 121 16.82 12.13 -8.36
CA LEU A 121 17.32 10.98 -7.64
C LEU A 121 18.33 11.38 -6.56
N LEU A 122 19.20 12.35 -6.83
CA LEU A 122 20.11 12.90 -5.81
C LEU A 122 19.36 13.57 -4.67
N ARG A 123 18.33 14.35 -4.97
CA ARG A 123 17.46 14.99 -3.97
C ARG A 123 16.70 13.96 -3.14
N ILE A 124 16.15 12.92 -3.76
CA ILE A 124 15.46 11.80 -3.08
C ILE A 124 16.41 11.07 -2.13
N ILE A 125 17.63 10.75 -2.57
CA ILE A 125 18.64 10.09 -1.72
C ILE A 125 18.99 10.95 -0.49
N GLN A 126 19.09 12.27 -0.65
CA GLN A 126 19.37 13.18 0.47
C GLN A 126 18.22 13.18 1.49
N GLU A 127 16.98 13.24 1.05
CA GLU A 127 15.81 13.19 1.94
C GLU A 127 15.68 11.82 2.63
N ILE A 128 15.95 10.71 1.91
CA ILE A 128 15.98 9.35 2.51
C ILE A 128 17.02 9.26 3.62
N LYS A 129 18.22 9.84 3.42
CA LYS A 129 19.26 9.89 4.45
C LYS A 129 18.81 10.66 5.68
N LYS A 130 18.18 11.82 5.47
CA LYS A 130 17.65 12.65 6.56
C LYS A 130 16.60 11.90 7.37
N VAL A 131 15.62 11.29 6.70
CA VAL A 131 14.60 10.47 7.38
C VAL A 131 15.24 9.26 8.08
N GLY A 132 16.24 8.62 7.47
CA GLY A 132 16.96 7.51 8.06
C GLY A 132 17.85 7.85 9.26
N ASP A 133 18.27 9.12 9.39
CA ASP A 133 18.98 9.62 10.57
C ASP A 133 18.01 9.99 11.71
N GLU A 134 16.81 10.47 11.39
CA GLU A 134 15.74 10.75 12.37
C GLU A 134 15.03 9.47 12.83
N ARG A 135 14.76 8.55 11.90
CA ARG A 135 14.05 7.27 12.10
C ARG A 135 14.96 6.15 11.62
N LYS A 136 15.34 5.22 12.52
CA LYS A 136 16.26 4.10 12.20
C LYS A 136 15.83 3.21 11.02
N ILE A 137 14.54 3.23 10.66
CA ILE A 137 13.94 2.42 9.60
C ILE A 137 13.23 3.35 8.62
N VAL A 138 13.54 3.20 7.34
CA VAL A 138 12.84 3.87 6.24
C VAL A 138 11.93 2.82 5.60
N HIS A 139 10.62 3.09 5.58
CA HIS A 139 9.64 2.23 4.94
C HIS A 139 9.46 2.61 3.47
N ASP A 140 8.94 1.67 2.67
CA ASP A 140 8.62 1.92 1.26
C ASP A 140 7.65 3.11 1.08
N THR A 141 6.73 3.30 2.02
CA THR A 141 5.83 4.46 2.04
C THR A 141 6.59 5.77 2.20
N ASP A 142 7.62 5.81 3.05
CA ASP A 142 8.44 7.02 3.22
C ASP A 142 9.20 7.34 1.93
N ILE A 143 9.71 6.32 1.23
CA ILE A 143 10.42 6.49 -0.06
C ILE A 143 9.48 7.06 -1.11
N LEU A 144 8.26 6.55 -1.19
CA LEU A 144 7.23 7.04 -2.11
C LEU A 144 6.84 8.48 -1.79
N ASP A 145 6.56 8.79 -0.52
CA ASP A 145 6.19 10.14 -0.10
C ASP A 145 7.33 11.15 -0.37
N ILE A 146 8.59 10.76 -0.16
CA ILE A 146 9.77 11.55 -0.52
C ILE A 146 9.87 11.76 -2.03
N ALA A 147 9.71 10.69 -2.81
CA ALA A 147 9.77 10.75 -4.27
C ALA A 147 8.67 11.66 -4.83
N GLU A 148 7.45 11.53 -4.32
CA GLU A 148 6.31 12.38 -4.67
C GLU A 148 6.63 13.86 -4.40
N LYS A 149 7.13 14.17 -3.20
CA LYS A 149 7.51 15.52 -2.80
C LYS A 149 8.62 16.11 -3.67
N VAL A 150 9.66 15.34 -4.00
CA VAL A 150 10.80 15.83 -4.81
C VAL A 150 10.42 16.02 -6.27
N LEU A 151 9.62 15.10 -6.82
CA LEU A 151 9.16 15.14 -8.21
C LEU A 151 8.00 16.14 -8.41
N GLY A 152 7.52 16.75 -7.33
CA GLY A 152 6.43 17.74 -7.39
C GLY A 152 5.07 17.11 -7.74
N PHE A 153 4.89 15.82 -7.48
CA PHE A 153 3.54 15.25 -7.46
C PHE A 153 2.74 15.99 -6.39
N LYS A 154 1.55 16.48 -6.76
CA LYS A 154 0.70 17.30 -5.87
C LYS A 154 0.58 16.60 -4.52
N ALA A 155 1.12 17.25 -3.49
CA ALA A 155 1.25 16.69 -2.15
C ALA A 155 -0.08 16.10 -1.68
N VAL A 156 -0.03 14.85 -1.21
CA VAL A 156 -1.16 14.27 -0.48
C VAL A 156 -1.38 15.12 0.77
N THR A 157 -2.42 15.96 0.77
CA THR A 157 -2.78 16.71 1.96
C THR A 157 -3.39 15.74 2.97
N ILE A 158 -2.63 15.38 4.01
CA ILE A 158 -3.17 14.68 5.17
C ILE A 158 -4.08 15.69 5.89
N PRO A 159 -5.38 15.41 6.03
CA PRO A 159 -6.28 16.30 6.75
C PRO A 159 -5.80 16.53 8.18
N SER A 160 -5.73 17.78 8.61
CA SER A 160 -5.49 18.12 10.02
C SER A 160 -6.70 17.87 10.91
N GLY A 161 -7.86 17.54 10.31
CA GLY A 161 -9.10 17.15 10.97
C GLY A 161 -9.65 15.83 10.41
N VAL A 162 -10.96 15.66 10.46
CA VAL A 162 -11.66 14.48 9.91
C VAL A 162 -12.40 14.90 8.65
N ASP A 163 -11.92 14.41 7.52
CA ASP A 163 -12.63 14.49 6.26
C ASP A 163 -13.42 13.20 6.03
N ALA A 164 -14.65 13.33 5.55
CA ALA A 164 -15.51 12.20 5.27
C ALA A 164 -16.38 12.44 4.04
N VAL A 165 -16.68 11.35 3.33
CA VAL A 165 -17.73 11.30 2.31
C VAL A 165 -18.93 10.57 2.91
N LEU A 166 -20.05 11.26 3.04
CA LEU A 166 -21.32 10.69 3.47
C LEU A 166 -22.18 10.43 2.25
N PHE A 167 -22.77 9.24 2.20
CA PHE A 167 -23.78 8.87 1.21
C PHE A 167 -25.13 8.74 1.93
N LEU A 168 -26.16 9.34 1.35
CA LEU A 168 -27.50 9.35 1.90
C LEU A 168 -28.44 8.69 0.90
N ARG A 169 -29.31 7.84 1.44
CA ARG A 169 -30.48 7.32 0.76
C ARG A 169 -31.72 7.97 1.32
N LEU A 170 -32.59 8.43 0.44
CA LEU A 170 -33.87 9.03 0.78
C LEU A 170 -35.02 8.06 0.52
N GLU A 171 -36.17 8.35 1.08
CA GLU A 171 -37.40 7.67 0.70
C GLU A 171 -37.84 8.06 -0.71
N ALA A 172 -38.45 7.12 -1.45
CA ALA A 172 -38.74 7.27 -2.88
C ALA A 172 -39.64 8.47 -3.25
N HIS A 173 -40.43 8.99 -2.30
CA HIS A 173 -41.35 10.11 -2.52
C HIS A 173 -40.75 11.48 -2.13
N ILE A 174 -39.51 11.50 -1.65
CA ILE A 174 -38.85 12.70 -1.16
C ILE A 174 -38.11 13.39 -2.29
N TYR A 175 -38.32 14.69 -2.42
CA TYR A 175 -37.61 15.50 -3.41
C TYR A 175 -36.19 15.79 -2.92
N THR A 176 -35.16 15.24 -3.58
CA THR A 176 -33.74 15.33 -3.20
C THR A 176 -33.31 16.76 -2.88
N THR A 177 -33.67 17.72 -3.74
CA THR A 177 -33.32 19.13 -3.58
C THR A 177 -33.84 19.75 -2.28
N SER A 178 -34.96 19.26 -1.74
CA SER A 178 -35.51 19.76 -0.47
C SER A 178 -34.61 19.39 0.72
N VAL A 179 -34.03 18.18 0.69
CA VAL A 179 -33.08 17.68 1.69
C VAL A 179 -31.72 18.35 1.48
N SER A 180 -31.23 18.42 0.23
CA SER A 180 -29.98 19.10 -0.11
C SER A 180 -29.91 20.54 0.41
N ARG A 181 -31.01 21.30 0.31
CA ARG A 181 -31.08 22.69 0.80
C ARG A 181 -30.93 22.80 2.32
N LYS A 182 -31.46 21.83 3.08
CA LYS A 182 -31.31 21.79 4.55
C LYS A 182 -29.88 21.48 4.95
N ILE A 183 -29.24 20.56 4.22
CA ILE A 183 -27.89 20.08 4.52
C ILE A 183 -26.80 21.06 4.09
N LYS A 184 -26.98 21.76 2.96
CA LYS A 184 -25.94 22.61 2.35
C LYS A 184 -25.32 23.63 3.32
N ASN A 185 -26.10 24.13 4.29
CA ASN A 185 -25.65 25.15 5.23
C ASN A 185 -25.25 24.58 6.60
N MET A 186 -25.25 23.25 6.78
CA MET A 186 -24.79 22.63 8.02
C MET A 186 -23.28 22.81 8.19
N LYS A 187 -22.85 23.01 9.45
CA LYS A 187 -21.44 23.22 9.78
C LYS A 187 -20.61 21.99 9.36
N GLY A 188 -19.52 22.22 8.64
CA GLY A 188 -18.60 21.17 8.18
C GLY A 188 -18.96 20.55 6.83
N VAL A 189 -20.12 20.86 6.25
CA VAL A 189 -20.44 20.48 4.86
C VAL A 189 -19.68 21.39 3.90
N GLN A 190 -18.83 20.81 3.07
CA GLN A 190 -17.97 21.53 2.12
C GLN A 190 -18.51 21.44 0.69
N LYS A 191 -18.90 20.23 0.27
CA LYS A 191 -19.52 20.00 -1.05
C LYS A 191 -20.69 19.04 -0.90
N LEU A 192 -21.71 19.22 -1.73
CA LEU A 192 -22.90 18.39 -1.79
C LEU A 192 -23.24 18.11 -3.25
N TYR A 193 -23.55 16.86 -3.53
CA TYR A 193 -23.88 16.37 -4.86
C TYR A 193 -25.19 15.58 -4.79
N GLU A 194 -26.12 15.91 -5.67
CA GLU A 194 -27.27 15.04 -5.95
C GLU A 194 -26.86 14.07 -7.06
N MET A 195 -27.17 12.80 -6.87
CA MET A 195 -26.72 11.72 -7.74
C MET A 195 -27.81 10.70 -8.00
N SER A 196 -27.56 9.82 -8.97
CA SER A 196 -28.42 8.70 -9.30
C SER A 196 -27.70 7.40 -9.00
N GLY A 197 -28.43 6.40 -8.50
CA GLY A 197 -27.88 5.11 -8.10
C GLY A 197 -28.56 4.61 -6.82
N ASP A 198 -27.83 3.80 -6.04
CA ASP A 198 -28.31 3.29 -4.75
C ASP A 198 -28.40 4.39 -3.67
N GLU A 199 -27.72 5.52 -3.88
CA GLU A 199 -27.66 6.66 -2.98
C GLU A 199 -28.08 7.91 -3.75
N ASP A 200 -28.78 8.83 -3.09
CA ASP A 200 -29.39 10.00 -3.72
C ASP A 200 -28.55 11.27 -3.54
N ILE A 201 -27.82 11.37 -2.41
CA ILE A 201 -26.99 12.53 -2.08
C ILE A 201 -25.63 12.06 -1.57
N ALA A 202 -24.55 12.66 -2.07
CA ALA A 202 -23.24 12.56 -1.45
C ALA A 202 -22.77 13.91 -0.91
N ILE A 203 -22.18 13.87 0.27
CA ILE A 203 -21.68 15.03 0.99
C ILE A 203 -20.21 14.82 1.27
N TYR A 204 -19.40 15.78 0.86
CA TYR A 204 -18.03 15.90 1.32
C TYR A 204 -18.00 16.84 2.53
N ALA A 205 -17.60 16.31 3.69
CA ALA A 205 -17.53 17.04 4.94
C ALA A 205 -16.10 17.13 5.46
N SER A 206 -15.75 18.27 6.05
CA SER A 206 -14.45 18.55 6.68
C SER A 206 -14.67 19.15 8.05
N LEU A 207 -14.28 18.42 9.09
CA LEU A 207 -14.58 18.72 10.49
C LEU A 207 -13.31 18.61 11.34
N LYS A 208 -13.33 19.16 12.56
CA LYS A 208 -12.10 19.18 13.39
C LYS A 208 -11.78 17.85 14.04
N ASN A 209 -12.80 17.05 14.34
CA ASN A 209 -12.65 15.78 15.06
C ASN A 209 -13.83 14.85 14.80
N VAL A 210 -13.72 13.60 15.26
CA VAL A 210 -14.73 12.55 15.08
C VAL A 210 -16.05 12.91 15.78
N ALA A 211 -16.02 13.64 16.90
CA ALA A 211 -17.23 14.04 17.61
C ALA A 211 -18.08 15.02 16.78
N GLU A 212 -17.45 16.01 16.14
CA GLU A 212 -18.15 16.91 15.21
C GLU A 212 -18.73 16.15 14.00
N LEU A 213 -18.03 15.13 13.48
CA LEU A 213 -18.56 14.28 12.41
C LEU A 213 -19.79 13.48 12.85
N ASN A 214 -19.75 12.88 14.03
CA ASN A 214 -20.89 12.13 14.55
C ASN A 214 -22.11 13.03 14.73
N ASN A 215 -21.93 14.25 15.26
CA ASN A 215 -23.02 15.21 15.39
C ASN A 215 -23.63 15.57 14.03
N LEU A 216 -22.79 15.82 13.00
CA LEU A 216 -23.28 16.09 11.65
C LEU A 216 -24.10 14.91 11.09
N ILE A 217 -23.65 13.67 11.31
CA ILE A 217 -24.37 12.46 10.85
C ILE A 217 -25.74 12.36 11.53
N GLU A 218 -25.80 12.59 12.85
CA GLU A 218 -27.06 12.54 13.60
C GLU A 218 -28.01 13.66 13.18
N ASP A 219 -27.51 14.88 12.97
CA ASP A 219 -28.31 16.01 12.45
C ASP A 219 -28.90 15.67 11.07
N ILE A 220 -28.12 15.05 10.19
CA ILE A 220 -28.58 14.60 8.87
C ILE A 220 -29.64 13.50 9.00
N ARG A 221 -29.43 12.50 9.86
CA ARG A 221 -30.39 11.41 10.08
C ARG A 221 -31.72 11.90 10.66
N SER A 222 -31.71 13.02 11.36
CA SER A 222 -32.93 13.63 11.90
C SER A 222 -33.80 14.29 10.83
N ILE A 223 -33.30 14.50 9.61
CA ILE A 223 -34.06 15.12 8.53
C ILE A 223 -35.13 14.13 8.04
N PRO A 224 -36.43 14.52 8.07
CA PRO A 224 -37.50 13.66 7.55
C PRO A 224 -37.26 13.27 6.10
N GLY A 225 -37.40 11.98 5.81
CA GLY A 225 -37.18 11.42 4.48
C GLY A 225 -35.78 10.85 4.24
N VAL A 226 -34.85 10.99 5.19
CA VAL A 226 -33.55 10.28 5.15
C VAL A 226 -33.75 8.86 5.66
N LEU A 227 -33.53 7.88 4.78
CA LEU A 227 -33.70 6.45 5.09
C LEU A 227 -32.43 5.85 5.70
N ALA A 228 -31.27 6.18 5.14
CA ALA A 228 -29.99 5.63 5.59
C ALA A 228 -28.84 6.60 5.32
N THR A 229 -27.78 6.47 6.12
CA THR A 229 -26.51 7.16 5.90
C THR A 229 -25.34 6.17 5.96
N SER A 230 -24.42 6.29 5.02
CA SER A 230 -23.18 5.52 4.95
C SER A 230 -21.99 6.47 4.90
N THR A 231 -21.07 6.38 5.86
CA THR A 231 -19.93 7.29 5.99
C THR A 231 -18.62 6.60 5.63
N ARG A 232 -17.80 7.23 4.81
CA ARG A 232 -16.43 6.79 4.48
C ARG A 232 -15.44 7.90 4.88
N VAL A 233 -14.53 7.59 5.80
CA VAL A 233 -13.48 8.53 6.21
C VAL A 233 -12.43 8.63 5.11
N VAL A 234 -12.02 9.86 4.78
CA VAL A 234 -11.00 10.12 3.76
C VAL A 234 -9.62 10.01 4.40
N LEU A 235 -8.84 9.04 3.94
CA LEU A 235 -7.48 8.79 4.45
C LEU A 235 -6.42 9.62 3.72
N LYS A 236 -6.61 9.86 2.43
CA LYS A 236 -5.69 10.61 1.56
C LYS A 236 -6.48 11.39 0.52
N LYS A 237 -6.00 12.58 0.14
CA LYS A 237 -6.54 13.41 -0.94
C LYS A 237 -5.50 13.59 -2.04
N TYR A 238 -5.97 13.68 -3.27
CA TYR A 238 -5.14 13.98 -4.44
C TYR A 238 -5.79 15.17 -5.19
N GLY A 239 -5.08 16.30 -5.34
CA GLY A 239 -5.58 17.52 -6.00
C GLY A 239 -5.64 18.78 -5.10
N GLU A 240 -5.64 19.97 -5.72
CA GLU A 240 -5.37 21.29 -5.10
C GLU A 240 -6.32 21.72 -3.96
N ASP A 241 -5.71 22.26 -2.90
CA ASP A 241 -6.30 23.34 -2.11
C ASP A 241 -6.40 24.59 -3.01
N ASN A 242 -7.57 24.82 -3.60
CA ASN A 242 -7.88 26.12 -4.20
C ASN A 242 -8.07 27.15 -3.09
N GLY A 243 -6.96 27.63 -2.53
CA GLY A 243 -6.86 28.80 -1.67
C GLY A 243 -5.97 29.84 -2.34
N ASN A 244 -6.60 30.80 -3.01
CA ASN A 244 -6.05 31.98 -3.69
C ASN A 244 -5.34 31.79 -5.03
N SER A 245 -6.12 31.95 -6.10
CA SER A 245 -5.69 32.67 -7.31
C SER A 245 -6.83 33.60 -7.74
N CYS A 246 -6.70 34.88 -7.35
CA CYS A 246 -7.28 35.99 -8.12
C CYS A 246 -6.38 36.26 -9.33
#